data_AF-A0A0S3SS43-F1
#
_entry.id   AF-A0A0S3SS43-F1
#
_cell.length_a   1.000
_cell.length_b   1.000
_cell.length_c   1.000
_cell.angle_alpha   90.00
_cell.angle_beta   90.00
_cell.angle_gamma   90.00
#
_symmetry.space_group_name_H-M   'P 1'
#
loop_
_entity.id
_entity.type
_entity.pdbx_description
1 polymer ?
#
loop_
_entity_poly.entity_id
_entity_poly.type
_entity_poly.pdbx_seq_one_letter_code
_entity_poly.pdbx_strand_id
1 'polypeptide(L)'
;MTISMFMCRLRQPMINIPCSGKKLNVRQIEKEKVVVVMGATGAGKSRLSIDIASCFPSEIINSDKIQVYQGLDIVTNKIPKEDQRGVYHHLLGTINPDTDFTPTDFIDTSSSAIDTITTAQKLPIIVGGSNSYLEALIDDDDYKFRSRYDFLCIWVDVAMPVLQSYVAERVDDMFRKGMMEELRPFYSPDGDYSRGIRRAIGVPEFDEYFRREEFVDEETKQRLLEDAIREIKLNTWKLAMKQLGKIHRLRNVKRWEIHRLDATPVFRRRGEEANEAWKKVVAEPTAMVVARFLYNSKNNANVVSGLTLLPPSENVMAAATC
;
A
#
# COMPACT_ATOMS: atom_id res chain seq x y z
N MET A 1 5.02 -35.86 -73.82
CA MET A 1 4.97 -35.26 -72.47
C MET A 1 4.19 -36.24 -71.62
N THR A 2 4.91 -37.09 -70.90
CA THR A 2 4.42 -38.38 -70.39
C THR A 2 4.87 -38.53 -68.94
N ILE A 3 3.99 -39.13 -68.12
CA ILE A 3 4.29 -39.92 -66.90
C ILE A 3 4.64 -39.05 -65.67
N SER A 4 4.23 -39.32 -64.43
CA SER A 4 3.27 -40.19 -63.75
C SER A 4 3.52 -39.94 -62.25
N MET A 5 2.53 -40.20 -61.39
CA MET A 5 2.69 -40.32 -59.93
C MET A 5 3.90 -41.18 -59.54
N PHE A 6 4.66 -40.74 -58.53
CA PHE A 6 5.42 -41.63 -57.64
C PHE A 6 5.43 -41.07 -56.20
N MET A 7 4.96 -41.90 -55.27
CA MET A 7 5.21 -41.75 -53.83
C MET A 7 6.72 -41.88 -53.59
N CYS A 8 7.31 -40.97 -52.81
CA CYS A 8 8.64 -41.16 -52.27
C CYS A 8 8.60 -40.97 -50.75
N ARG A 9 8.58 -42.10 -50.03
CA ARG A 9 9.02 -42.18 -48.64
C ARG A 9 10.52 -41.91 -48.62
N LEU A 10 10.94 -40.80 -48.05
CA LEU A 10 12.33 -40.60 -47.65
C LEU A 10 12.39 -40.42 -46.14
N ARG A 11 12.80 -41.51 -45.48
CA ARG A 11 13.37 -41.52 -44.14
C ARG A 11 14.49 -40.49 -44.10
N GLN A 12 14.45 -39.59 -43.12
CA GLN A 12 15.62 -38.84 -42.69
C GLN A 12 15.94 -39.18 -41.23
N PRO A 13 17.22 -39.14 -40.87
CA PRO A 13 17.81 -40.07 -39.92
C PRO A 13 17.62 -39.61 -38.49
N MET A 14 17.36 -40.56 -37.59
CA MET A 14 17.66 -40.37 -36.17
C MET A 14 19.17 -40.18 -36.05
N ILE A 15 19.62 -38.93 -36.06
CA ILE A 15 20.93 -38.60 -35.52
C ILE A 15 20.75 -38.65 -34.00
N ASN A 16 21.01 -39.83 -33.43
CA ASN A 16 21.30 -39.96 -32.01
C ASN A 16 22.60 -39.21 -31.75
N ILE A 17 22.48 -37.92 -31.42
CA ILE A 17 23.57 -37.18 -30.78
C ILE A 17 23.51 -37.55 -29.29
N PRO A 18 24.50 -38.26 -28.74
CA PRO A 18 24.59 -38.47 -27.31
C PRO A 18 25.12 -37.17 -26.69
N CYS A 19 24.24 -36.20 -26.49
CA CYS A 19 24.55 -35.05 -25.65
C CYS A 19 24.45 -35.49 -24.19
N SER A 20 25.57 -35.99 -23.66
CA SER A 20 25.94 -35.88 -22.25
C SER A 20 26.02 -34.39 -21.90
N GLY A 21 24.85 -33.77 -21.79
CA GLY A 21 24.68 -32.38 -21.43
C GLY A 21 24.42 -32.31 -19.95
N LYS A 22 25.45 -31.96 -19.19
CA LYS A 22 25.35 -31.50 -17.80
C LYS A 22 24.03 -30.74 -17.63
N LYS A 23 23.18 -31.15 -16.68
CA LYS A 23 22.09 -30.30 -16.19
C LYS A 23 22.73 -28.94 -15.90
N LEU A 24 22.45 -27.96 -16.74
CA LEU A 24 22.73 -26.58 -16.42
C LEU A 24 21.93 -26.34 -15.15
N ASN A 25 22.62 -26.36 -14.00
CA ASN A 25 22.11 -25.74 -12.80
C ASN A 25 21.97 -24.27 -13.14
N VAL A 26 20.83 -23.92 -13.73
CA VAL A 26 20.32 -22.56 -13.65
C VAL A 26 20.17 -22.35 -12.15
N ARG A 27 21.18 -21.73 -11.52
CA ARG A 27 21.02 -21.20 -10.18
C ARG A 27 19.82 -20.27 -10.31
N GLN A 28 18.66 -20.70 -9.83
CA GLN A 28 17.53 -19.81 -9.66
C GLN A 28 18.07 -18.71 -8.75
N ILE A 29 18.25 -17.51 -9.31
CA ILE A 29 18.57 -16.34 -8.52
C ILE A 29 17.41 -16.21 -7.54
N GLU A 30 17.70 -16.34 -6.26
CA GLU A 30 16.70 -16.20 -5.23
C GLU A 30 16.23 -14.75 -5.26
N LYS A 31 14.96 -14.55 -5.57
CA LYS A 31 14.38 -13.22 -5.70
C LYS A 31 14.19 -12.62 -4.31
N GLU A 32 14.49 -11.33 -4.21
CA GLU A 32 14.26 -10.56 -3.00
C GLU A 32 12.75 -10.46 -2.72
N LYS A 33 12.37 -10.36 -1.44
CA LYS A 33 10.98 -10.39 -1.01
C LYS A 33 10.46 -8.98 -0.75
N VAL A 34 9.30 -8.64 -1.29
CA VAL A 34 8.61 -7.36 -1.07
C VAL A 34 7.18 -7.61 -0.61
N VAL A 35 6.69 -6.86 0.38
CA VAL A 35 5.28 -6.90 0.78
C VAL A 35 4.57 -5.65 0.29
N VAL A 36 3.35 -5.82 -0.25
CA VAL A 36 2.50 -4.71 -0.71
C VAL A 36 1.20 -4.73 0.09
N VAL A 37 0.90 -3.64 0.79
CA VAL A 37 -0.34 -3.44 1.55
C VAL A 37 -1.22 -2.43 0.81
N MET A 38 -2.33 -2.93 0.27
CA MET A 38 -3.28 -2.18 -0.54
C MET A 38 -4.70 -2.20 0.05
N GLY A 39 -5.56 -1.30 -0.43
CA GLY A 39 -6.90 -1.11 0.10
C GLY A 39 -7.41 0.32 -0.09
N ALA A 40 -8.72 0.51 0.05
CA ALA A 40 -9.33 1.84 -0.04
C ALA A 40 -8.83 2.79 1.07
N THR A 41 -8.94 4.10 0.85
CA THR A 41 -8.67 5.11 1.88
C THR A 41 -9.53 4.84 3.12
N GLY A 42 -8.96 5.01 4.31
CA GLY A 42 -9.63 4.69 5.57
C GLY A 42 -9.64 3.20 5.97
N ALA A 43 -9.23 2.26 5.12
CA ALA A 43 -9.30 0.82 5.43
C ALA A 43 -8.27 0.32 6.47
N GLY A 44 -7.40 1.18 7.02
CA GLY A 44 -6.42 0.78 8.05
C GLY A 44 -5.06 0.28 7.53
N LYS A 45 -4.69 0.57 6.27
CA LYS A 45 -3.42 0.12 5.67
C LYS A 45 -2.18 0.50 6.50
N SER A 46 -2.08 1.76 6.95
CA SER A 46 -0.94 2.24 7.73
C SER A 46 -0.85 1.56 9.09
N ARG A 47 -1.99 1.29 9.75
CA ARG A 47 -2.02 0.50 10.98
C ARG A 47 -1.44 -0.89 10.74
N LEU A 48 -1.87 -1.56 9.67
CA LEU A 48 -1.39 -2.91 9.35
C LEU A 48 0.12 -2.92 9.04
N SER A 49 0.65 -1.91 8.34
CA SER A 49 2.08 -1.88 8.05
C SER A 49 2.94 -1.73 9.30
N ILE A 50 2.48 -0.98 10.30
CA ILE A 50 3.15 -0.88 11.60
C ILE A 50 3.06 -2.20 12.38
N ASP A 51 1.92 -2.90 12.31
CA ASP A 51 1.77 -4.22 12.93
C ASP A 51 2.73 -5.25 12.30
N ILE A 52 2.86 -5.25 10.96
CA ILE A 52 3.85 -6.09 10.27
C ILE A 52 5.27 -5.70 10.71
N ALA A 53 5.58 -4.40 10.79
CA ALA A 53 6.90 -3.94 11.18
C ALA A 53 7.27 -4.21 12.63
N SER A 54 6.28 -4.42 13.49
CA SER A 54 6.47 -4.88 14.86
C SER A 54 6.85 -6.36 14.94
N CYS A 55 6.54 -7.15 13.92
CA CYS A 55 6.85 -8.58 13.85
C CYS A 55 8.11 -8.88 13.00
N PHE A 56 8.41 -8.05 12.01
CA PHE A 56 9.50 -8.27 11.06
C PHE A 56 10.34 -7.01 10.91
N PRO A 57 11.69 -7.08 11.00
CA PRO A 57 12.57 -5.96 10.71
C PRO A 57 12.28 -5.43 9.30
N SER A 58 11.73 -4.22 9.21
CA SER A 58 11.18 -3.69 7.97
C SER A 58 11.19 -2.18 7.94
N GLU A 59 11.03 -1.64 6.74
CA GLU A 59 10.82 -0.22 6.48
C GLU A 59 9.67 -0.04 5.49
N ILE A 60 8.97 1.09 5.60
CA ILE A 60 7.74 1.34 4.84
C ILE A 60 8.04 2.28 3.69
N ILE A 61 7.51 1.98 2.50
CA ILE A 61 7.54 2.85 1.33
C ILE A 61 6.10 3.30 1.06
N ASN A 62 5.84 4.60 1.18
CA ASN A 62 4.52 5.16 0.86
C ASN A 62 4.27 5.15 -0.65
N SER A 63 3.10 4.65 -1.06
CA SER A 63 2.60 4.64 -2.43
C SER A 63 1.27 5.40 -2.57
N ASP A 64 0.94 6.28 -1.63
CA ASP A 64 -0.11 7.27 -1.83
C ASP A 64 0.45 8.54 -2.47
N LYS A 65 0.01 8.82 -3.71
CA LYS A 65 0.48 9.95 -4.54
C LYS A 65 0.28 11.33 -3.93
N ILE A 66 -0.57 11.47 -2.92
CA ILE A 66 -0.79 12.75 -2.24
C ILE A 66 0.06 12.83 -0.97
N GLN A 67 0.26 11.70 -0.27
CA GLN A 67 1.06 11.67 0.96
C GLN A 67 2.57 11.81 0.72
N VAL A 68 3.03 11.75 -0.53
CA VAL A 68 4.45 11.99 -0.86
C VAL A 68 4.89 13.42 -0.56
N TYR A 69 3.97 14.39 -0.59
CA TYR A 69 4.28 15.81 -0.46
C TYR A 69 4.35 16.28 1.01
N GLN A 70 5.25 17.23 1.26
CA GLN A 70 5.39 17.92 2.55
C GLN A 70 4.13 18.74 2.90
N GLY A 71 3.79 18.82 4.18
CA GLY A 71 2.63 19.56 4.66
C GLY A 71 1.29 18.89 4.34
N LEU A 72 0.19 19.53 4.73
CA LEU A 72 -1.16 18.97 4.65
C LEU A 72 -1.29 17.58 5.33
N ASP A 73 -0.62 17.36 6.46
CA ASP A 73 -0.56 16.06 7.15
C ASP A 73 -1.93 15.57 7.63
N ILE A 74 -2.79 16.46 8.13
CA ILE A 74 -4.17 16.16 8.54
C ILE A 74 -5.00 15.84 7.30
N VAL A 75 -5.07 16.76 6.34
CA VAL A 75 -5.86 16.68 5.09
C VAL A 75 -5.50 15.43 4.29
N THR A 76 -4.21 15.13 4.18
CA THR A 76 -3.70 13.97 3.43
C THR A 76 -3.68 12.69 4.27
N ASN A 77 -4.09 12.76 5.54
CA ASN A 77 -4.20 11.65 6.47
C ASN A 77 -2.89 10.85 6.59
N LYS A 78 -1.76 11.56 6.74
CA LYS A 78 -0.48 10.91 7.03
C LYS A 78 -0.53 10.28 8.41
N ILE A 79 0.18 9.17 8.58
CA ILE A 79 0.30 8.54 9.90
C ILE A 79 1.14 9.45 10.82
N PRO A 80 0.64 9.83 12.01
CA PRO A 80 1.39 10.65 12.97
C PRO A 80 2.69 9.98 13.40
N LYS A 81 3.70 10.77 13.81
CA LYS A 81 5.04 10.26 14.13
C LYS A 81 5.04 9.30 15.31
N GLU A 82 4.21 9.56 16.30
CA GLU A 82 3.93 8.71 17.45
C GLU A 82 3.38 7.34 17.04
N ASP A 83 2.49 7.30 16.05
CA ASP A 83 1.88 6.07 15.54
C ASP A 83 2.81 5.29 14.61
N GLN A 84 3.88 5.92 14.09
CA GLN A 84 4.92 5.25 13.31
C GLN A 84 5.80 4.32 14.17
N ARG A 85 5.78 4.45 15.51
CA ARG A 85 6.52 3.58 16.46
C ARG A 85 8.00 3.39 16.10
N GLY A 86 8.64 4.43 15.57
CA GLY A 86 10.05 4.40 15.16
C GLY A 86 10.33 3.68 13.84
N VAL A 87 9.31 3.15 13.15
CA VAL A 87 9.47 2.53 11.83
C VAL A 87 9.76 3.61 10.79
N TYR A 88 10.84 3.43 10.04
CA TYR A 88 11.24 4.39 9.01
C TYR A 88 10.29 4.35 7.82
N HIS A 89 9.91 5.54 7.32
CA HIS A 89 9.01 5.72 6.19
C HIS A 89 9.72 6.47 5.06
N HIS A 90 9.86 5.80 3.92
CA HIS A 90 10.26 6.39 2.65
C HIS A 90 9.04 7.00 1.95
N LEU A 91 9.27 8.08 1.18
CA LEU A 91 8.26 8.75 0.36
C LEU A 91 7.01 9.24 1.12
N LEU A 92 7.12 9.52 2.42
CA LEU A 92 6.04 10.09 3.22
C LEU A 92 6.39 11.51 3.64
N GLY A 93 5.76 12.50 3.00
CA GLY A 93 6.00 13.91 3.32
C GLY A 93 7.41 14.39 2.96
N THR A 94 7.97 13.93 1.85
CA THR A 94 9.37 14.22 1.45
C THR A 94 9.47 15.13 0.23
N ILE A 95 8.46 15.13 -0.64
CA ILE A 95 8.47 15.85 -1.91
C ILE A 95 7.97 17.29 -1.74
N ASN A 96 8.53 18.21 -2.51
CA ASN A 96 8.13 19.62 -2.50
C ASN A 96 6.67 19.77 -3.00
N PRO A 97 5.78 20.47 -2.25
CA PRO A 97 4.38 20.70 -2.60
C PRO A 97 4.09 21.25 -4.00
N ASP A 98 5.00 22.08 -4.53
CA ASP A 98 4.84 22.81 -5.80
C ASP A 98 5.44 22.05 -7.00
N THR A 99 6.03 20.88 -6.76
CA THR A 99 6.54 19.99 -7.81
C THR A 99 5.53 18.90 -8.14
N ASP A 100 5.53 18.42 -9.37
CA ASP A 100 4.79 17.21 -9.71
C ASP A 100 5.66 15.98 -9.44
N PHE A 101 5.05 14.99 -8.79
CA PHE A 101 5.62 13.67 -8.60
C PHE A 101 4.90 12.66 -9.51
N THR A 102 5.62 12.13 -10.49
CA THR A 102 5.08 11.27 -11.55
C THR A 102 5.19 9.78 -11.20
N PRO A 103 4.50 8.89 -11.94
CA PRO A 103 4.71 7.44 -11.80
C PRO A 103 6.15 7.02 -12.06
N THR A 104 6.88 7.69 -12.97
CA THR A 104 8.29 7.40 -13.24
C THR A 104 9.15 7.74 -12.04
N ASP A 105 8.94 8.93 -11.43
CA ASP A 105 9.66 9.32 -10.22
C ASP A 105 9.41 8.32 -9.08
N PHE A 106 8.16 7.84 -8.95
CA PHE A 106 7.81 6.80 -7.98
C PHE A 106 8.56 5.49 -8.23
N ILE A 107 8.66 5.04 -9.49
CA ILE A 107 9.39 3.81 -9.84
C ILE A 107 10.86 3.93 -9.44
N ASP A 108 11.51 5.02 -9.83
CA ASP A 108 12.94 5.21 -9.61
C ASP A 108 13.25 5.29 -8.10
N THR A 109 12.52 6.15 -7.37
CA THR A 109 12.72 6.33 -5.93
C THR A 109 12.34 5.10 -5.11
N SER A 110 11.24 4.42 -5.45
CA SER A 110 10.83 3.19 -4.75
C SER A 110 11.80 2.05 -5.01
N SER A 111 12.32 1.91 -6.23
CA SER A 111 13.31 0.87 -6.54
C SER A 111 14.60 1.08 -5.76
N SER A 112 15.07 2.33 -5.67
CA SER A 112 16.24 2.68 -4.84
C SER A 112 15.99 2.45 -3.35
N ALA A 113 14.78 2.73 -2.86
CA ALA A 113 14.41 2.48 -1.47
C ALA A 113 14.38 0.97 -1.18
N ILE A 114 13.78 0.17 -2.07
CA ILE A 114 13.76 -1.30 -1.96
C ILE A 114 15.19 -1.82 -1.86
N ASP A 115 16.08 -1.43 -2.77
CA ASP A 115 17.48 -1.87 -2.79
C ASP A 115 18.24 -1.49 -1.50
N THR A 116 17.96 -0.31 -0.94
CA THR A 116 18.55 0.14 0.33
C THR A 116 18.06 -0.72 1.50
N ILE A 117 16.75 -0.98 1.55
CA ILE A 117 16.12 -1.76 2.63
C ILE A 117 16.58 -3.23 2.57
N THR A 118 16.64 -3.83 1.38
CA THR A 118 17.08 -5.23 1.21
C THR A 118 18.56 -5.39 1.52
N THR A 119 19.41 -4.42 1.12
CA THR A 119 20.84 -4.40 1.49
C THR A 119 21.02 -4.33 3.01
N ALA A 120 20.15 -3.60 3.72
CA ALA A 120 20.13 -3.54 5.18
C ALA A 120 19.51 -4.78 5.85
N GLN A 121 19.22 -5.85 5.09
CA GLN A 121 18.58 -7.09 5.55
C GLN A 121 17.21 -6.88 6.22
N LYS A 122 16.48 -5.86 5.77
CA LYS A 122 15.11 -5.57 6.22
C LYS A 122 14.11 -5.88 5.11
N LEU A 123 12.85 -6.05 5.49
CA LEU A 123 11.74 -6.25 4.56
C LEU A 123 11.19 -4.91 4.04
N PRO A 124 11.18 -4.67 2.72
CA PRO A 124 10.47 -3.54 2.13
C PRO A 124 8.95 -3.79 2.18
N ILE A 125 8.21 -2.85 2.77
CA ILE A 125 6.73 -2.87 2.80
C ILE A 125 6.19 -1.65 2.06
N ILE A 126 5.63 -1.86 0.87
CA ILE A 126 4.99 -0.79 0.08
C ILE A 126 3.54 -0.63 0.52
N VAL A 127 3.13 0.57 0.94
CA VAL A 127 1.82 0.82 1.56
C VAL A 127 1.15 2.01 0.89
N GLY A 128 -0.09 1.89 0.44
CA GLY A 128 -0.79 3.07 -0.11
C GLY A 128 -2.06 2.77 -0.89
N GLY A 129 -2.75 3.85 -1.28
CA GLY A 129 -4.02 3.79 -2.00
C GLY A 129 -3.92 4.08 -3.50
N SER A 130 -2.74 4.49 -4.01
CA SER A 130 -2.58 4.81 -5.43
C SER A 130 -2.19 3.57 -6.22
N ASN A 131 -3.18 2.73 -6.53
CA ASN A 131 -2.99 1.49 -7.30
C ASN A 131 -2.29 1.69 -8.66
N SER A 132 -2.31 2.90 -9.24
CA SER A 132 -1.56 3.22 -10.46
C SER A 132 -0.05 3.25 -10.24
N TYR A 133 0.42 3.65 -9.05
CA TYR A 133 1.85 3.62 -8.71
C TYR A 133 2.32 2.18 -8.51
N LEU A 134 1.53 1.37 -7.80
CA LEU A 134 1.79 -0.05 -7.64
C LEU A 134 1.82 -0.78 -8.99
N GLU A 135 0.85 -0.51 -9.86
CA GLU A 135 0.81 -1.11 -11.20
C GLU A 135 2.01 -0.68 -12.05
N ALA A 136 2.36 0.61 -12.06
CA ALA A 136 3.50 1.10 -12.83
C ALA A 136 4.83 0.50 -12.36
N LEU A 137 4.98 0.26 -11.05
CA LEU A 137 6.16 -0.38 -10.46
C LEU A 137 6.20 -1.89 -10.73
N ILE A 138 5.10 -2.61 -10.58
CA ILE A 138 5.07 -4.08 -10.57
C ILE A 138 4.84 -4.68 -11.96
N ASP A 139 4.02 -4.04 -12.78
CA ASP A 139 3.71 -4.46 -14.15
C ASP A 139 4.42 -3.53 -15.14
N ASP A 140 5.72 -3.30 -14.93
CA ASP A 140 6.57 -2.49 -15.80
C ASP A 140 6.82 -3.19 -17.15
N ASP A 141 6.98 -2.40 -18.22
CA ASP A 141 7.09 -2.91 -19.59
C ASP A 141 8.32 -3.81 -19.81
N ASP A 142 9.39 -3.58 -19.03
CA ASP A 142 10.66 -4.31 -19.10
C ASP A 142 10.70 -5.53 -18.14
N TYR A 143 9.62 -5.80 -17.38
CA TYR A 143 9.55 -6.83 -16.34
C TYR A 143 10.68 -6.73 -15.28
N LYS A 144 11.24 -5.54 -15.05
CA LYS A 144 12.35 -5.30 -14.12
C LYS A 144 11.98 -5.67 -12.70
N PHE A 145 10.78 -5.30 -12.25
CA PHE A 145 10.36 -5.58 -10.88
C PHE A 145 10.16 -7.09 -10.67
N ARG A 146 9.35 -7.71 -11.52
CA ARG A 146 9.03 -9.14 -11.43
C ARG A 146 10.22 -10.06 -11.68
N SER A 147 11.27 -9.59 -12.36
CA SER A 147 12.49 -10.37 -12.56
C SER A 147 13.38 -10.39 -11.31
N ARG A 148 13.39 -9.31 -10.51
CA ARG A 148 14.20 -9.16 -9.30
C ARG A 148 13.50 -9.58 -8.01
N TYR A 149 12.20 -9.31 -7.90
CA TYR A 149 11.45 -9.46 -6.66
C TYR A 149 10.34 -10.50 -6.77
N ASP A 150 10.16 -11.29 -5.71
CA ASP A 150 8.88 -11.90 -5.40
C ASP A 150 8.10 -10.93 -4.51
N PHE A 151 6.80 -10.81 -4.73
CA PHE A 151 5.97 -9.92 -3.93
C PHE A 151 4.72 -10.61 -3.39
N LEU A 152 4.33 -10.21 -2.18
CA LEU A 152 3.08 -10.61 -1.54
C LEU A 152 2.14 -9.40 -1.49
N CYS A 153 1.00 -9.48 -2.17
CA CYS A 153 -0.05 -8.47 -2.07
C CYS A 153 -1.07 -8.82 -0.98
N ILE A 154 -1.21 -7.94 0.00
CA ILE A 154 -2.22 -7.98 1.05
C ILE A 154 -3.23 -6.87 0.80
N TRP A 155 -4.50 -7.23 0.66
CA TRP A 155 -5.59 -6.27 0.51
C TRP A 155 -6.43 -6.22 1.79
N VAL A 156 -6.38 -5.07 2.47
CA VAL A 156 -7.28 -4.77 3.58
C VAL A 156 -8.60 -4.26 3.01
N ASP A 157 -9.64 -5.08 3.12
CA ASP A 157 -10.96 -4.83 2.58
C ASP A 157 -11.96 -4.48 3.68
N VAL A 158 -12.87 -3.58 3.36
CA VAL A 158 -13.97 -3.17 4.25
C VAL A 158 -15.21 -2.99 3.38
N ALA A 159 -16.34 -3.55 3.81
CA ALA A 159 -17.60 -3.40 3.11
C ALA A 159 -17.94 -1.92 2.89
N MET A 160 -18.25 -1.53 1.66
CA MET A 160 -18.43 -0.12 1.27
C MET A 160 -19.41 0.66 2.14
N PRO A 161 -20.59 0.14 2.55
CA PRO A 161 -21.49 0.88 3.43
C PRO A 161 -20.86 1.20 4.80
N VAL A 162 -20.07 0.27 5.35
CA VAL A 162 -19.38 0.46 6.63
C VAL A 162 -18.22 1.45 6.46
N LEU A 163 -17.45 1.32 5.37
CA LEU A 163 -16.34 2.22 5.08
C LEU A 163 -16.83 3.65 4.81
N GLN A 164 -17.98 3.83 4.15
CA GLN A 164 -18.56 5.15 3.90
C GLN A 164 -18.83 5.92 5.19
N SER A 165 -19.48 5.27 6.17
CA SER A 165 -19.73 5.88 7.48
C SER A 165 -18.42 6.24 8.20
N TYR A 166 -17.45 5.33 8.19
CA TYR A 166 -16.15 5.56 8.83
C TYR A 166 -15.37 6.71 8.19
N VAL A 167 -15.34 6.77 6.85
CA VAL A 167 -14.65 7.83 6.12
C VAL A 167 -15.31 9.18 6.37
N ALA A 168 -16.64 9.24 6.48
CA ALA A 168 -17.35 10.47 6.82
C ALA A 168 -17.03 10.95 8.24
N GLU A 169 -17.07 10.05 9.23
CA GLU A 169 -16.70 10.35 10.63
C GLU A 169 -15.23 10.81 10.72
N ARG A 170 -14.34 10.19 9.94
CA ARG A 170 -12.93 10.60 9.88
C ARG A 170 -12.74 12.02 9.36
N VAL A 171 -13.55 12.47 8.39
CA VAL A 171 -13.49 13.86 7.91
C VAL A 171 -13.91 14.82 9.02
N ASP A 172 -14.91 14.46 9.82
CA ASP A 172 -15.29 15.25 10.99
C ASP A 172 -14.15 15.30 12.03
N ASP A 173 -13.45 14.18 12.25
CA ASP A 173 -12.28 14.15 13.11
C ASP A 173 -11.12 15.01 12.56
N MET A 174 -10.89 14.98 11.25
CA MET A 174 -9.88 15.83 10.59
C MET A 174 -10.19 17.31 10.82
N PHE A 175 -11.45 17.71 10.66
CA PHE A 175 -11.90 19.07 10.93
C PHE A 175 -11.61 19.47 12.37
N ARG A 176 -12.00 18.63 13.35
CA ARG A 176 -11.73 18.90 14.78
C ARG A 176 -10.24 18.94 15.14
N LYS A 177 -9.39 18.28 14.35
CA LYS A 177 -7.92 18.28 14.53
C LYS A 177 -7.23 19.50 13.93
N GLY A 178 -7.98 20.40 13.29
CA GLY A 178 -7.44 21.64 12.73
C GLY A 178 -7.15 21.56 11.23
N MET A 179 -7.98 20.85 10.47
CA MET A 179 -7.87 20.77 9.01
C MET A 179 -7.91 22.16 8.35
N MET A 180 -8.67 23.12 8.90
CA MET A 180 -8.76 24.47 8.31
C MET A 180 -7.49 25.27 8.49
N GLU A 181 -6.88 25.19 9.66
CA GLU A 181 -5.60 25.82 10.01
C GLU A 181 -4.49 25.30 9.12
N GLU A 182 -4.57 24.02 8.73
CA GLU A 182 -3.65 23.40 7.80
C GLU A 182 -3.90 23.82 6.34
N LEU A 183 -5.16 23.97 5.92
CA LEU A 183 -5.51 24.35 4.55
C LEU A 183 -5.30 25.83 4.26
N ARG A 184 -5.55 26.72 5.23
CA ARG A 184 -5.53 28.17 5.04
C ARG A 184 -4.19 28.70 4.47
N PRO A 185 -3.00 28.27 4.94
CA PRO A 185 -1.73 28.67 4.35
C PRO A 185 -1.50 28.16 2.92
N PHE A 186 -2.19 27.09 2.52
CA PHE A 186 -2.09 26.50 1.19
C PHE A 186 -3.05 27.14 0.18
N TYR A 187 -4.04 27.89 0.64
CA TYR A 187 -4.96 28.61 -0.22
C TYR A 187 -4.21 29.63 -1.09
N SER A 188 -4.58 29.67 -2.37
CA SER A 188 -4.08 30.64 -3.34
C SER A 188 -5.23 30.96 -4.30
N PRO A 189 -5.63 32.23 -4.46
CA PRO A 189 -6.75 32.60 -5.34
C PRO A 189 -6.59 32.15 -6.80
N ASP A 190 -5.33 32.07 -7.26
CA ASP A 190 -4.91 31.65 -8.60
C ASP A 190 -4.29 30.23 -8.60
N GLY A 191 -4.55 29.45 -7.56
CA GLY A 191 -3.96 28.13 -7.37
C GLY A 191 -4.44 27.10 -8.41
N ASP A 192 -3.50 26.39 -9.02
CA ASP A 192 -3.81 25.26 -9.91
C ASP A 192 -4.06 23.97 -9.11
N TYR A 193 -5.32 23.57 -8.98
CA TYR A 193 -5.74 22.34 -8.31
C TYR A 193 -5.50 21.06 -9.11
N SER A 194 -4.93 21.14 -10.31
CA SER A 194 -4.60 19.99 -11.15
C SER A 194 -3.21 19.40 -10.88
N ARG A 195 -2.37 20.07 -10.08
CA ARG A 195 -0.94 19.75 -9.90
C ARG A 195 -0.53 19.54 -8.44
N GLY A 196 0.56 18.82 -8.25
CA GLY A 196 1.22 18.65 -6.95
C GLY A 196 0.30 18.21 -5.81
N ILE A 197 0.53 18.78 -4.63
CA ILE A 197 -0.28 18.52 -3.43
C ILE A 197 -1.67 19.16 -3.50
N ARG A 198 -1.86 20.21 -4.32
CA ARG A 198 -3.11 20.97 -4.44
C ARG A 198 -4.29 20.15 -4.97
N ARG A 199 -4.01 18.96 -5.48
CA ARG A 199 -5.00 17.93 -5.87
C ARG A 199 -5.62 17.18 -4.69
N ALA A 200 -5.12 17.38 -3.48
CA ALA A 200 -5.60 16.69 -2.29
C ALA A 200 -7.09 17.01 -2.05
N ILE A 201 -7.89 15.99 -1.77
CA ILE A 201 -9.28 16.17 -1.34
C ILE A 201 -9.27 16.98 -0.05
N GLY A 202 -9.99 18.08 -0.02
CA GLY A 202 -9.93 19.11 1.01
C GLY A 202 -9.46 20.45 0.44
N VAL A 203 -8.48 20.46 -0.46
CA VAL A 203 -7.93 21.72 -0.97
C VAL A 203 -8.91 22.40 -1.95
N PRO A 204 -9.39 21.75 -3.03
CA PRO A 204 -10.35 22.37 -3.93
C PRO A 204 -11.70 22.66 -3.27
N GLU A 205 -12.17 21.78 -2.40
CA GLU A 205 -13.47 21.89 -1.74
C GLU A 205 -13.58 23.11 -0.81
N PHE A 206 -12.45 23.61 -0.28
CA PHE A 206 -12.41 24.80 0.56
C PHE A 206 -12.13 26.11 -0.20
N ASP A 207 -11.90 26.09 -1.54
CA ASP A 207 -11.62 27.31 -2.31
C ASP A 207 -12.73 28.37 -2.15
N GLU A 208 -13.98 27.97 -2.35
CA GLU A 208 -15.11 28.91 -2.27
C GLU A 208 -15.27 29.49 -0.87
N TYR A 209 -15.05 28.66 0.17
CA TYR A 209 -15.08 29.11 1.55
C TYR A 209 -14.02 30.18 1.80
N PHE A 210 -12.73 29.92 1.48
CA PHE A 210 -11.65 30.89 1.70
C PHE A 210 -11.78 32.14 0.84
N ARG A 211 -12.35 32.04 -0.36
CA ARG A 211 -12.57 33.18 -1.25
C ARG A 211 -13.62 34.16 -0.71
N ARG A 212 -14.60 33.66 0.05
CA ARG A 212 -15.80 34.42 0.43
C ARG A 212 -15.89 34.73 1.92
N GLU A 213 -15.16 34.03 2.78
CA GLU A 213 -15.34 34.11 4.24
C GLU A 213 -15.17 35.51 4.86
N GLU A 214 -14.43 36.42 4.22
CA GLU A 214 -14.24 37.81 4.68
C GLU A 214 -15.36 38.76 4.23
N PHE A 215 -16.18 38.36 3.26
CA PHE A 215 -17.16 39.21 2.58
C PHE A 215 -18.62 38.83 2.82
N VAL A 216 -18.87 37.75 3.57
CA VAL A 216 -20.21 37.21 3.82
C VAL A 216 -20.57 37.26 5.29
N ASP A 217 -21.87 37.22 5.61
CA ASP A 217 -22.34 37.10 7.00
C ASP A 217 -22.02 35.73 7.60
N GLU A 218 -22.08 35.65 8.93
CA GLU A 218 -21.75 34.42 9.67
C GLU A 218 -22.66 33.24 9.30
N GLU A 219 -23.93 33.50 8.94
CA GLU A 219 -24.85 32.45 8.50
C GLU A 219 -24.41 31.85 7.15
N THR A 220 -24.07 32.69 6.18
CA THR A 220 -23.56 32.25 4.87
C THR A 220 -22.20 31.58 5.00
N LYS A 221 -21.31 32.10 5.85
CA LYS A 221 -20.01 31.50 6.13
C LYS A 221 -20.16 30.08 6.69
N GLN A 222 -21.07 29.88 7.64
CA GLN A 222 -21.35 28.56 8.20
C GLN A 222 -21.90 27.59 7.14
N ARG A 223 -22.78 28.06 6.24
CA ARG A 223 -23.29 27.24 5.13
C ARG A 223 -22.20 26.83 4.15
N LEU A 224 -21.32 27.75 3.75
CA LEU A 224 -20.17 27.45 2.88
C LEU A 224 -19.23 26.42 3.50
N LEU A 225 -19.01 26.52 4.82
CA LEU A 225 -18.21 25.56 5.57
C LEU A 225 -18.84 24.17 5.56
N GLU A 226 -20.13 24.08 5.85
CA GLU A 226 -20.88 22.82 5.84
C GLU A 226 -20.91 22.19 4.44
N ASP A 227 -21.03 23.00 3.40
CA ASP A 227 -20.99 22.58 2.01
C ASP A 227 -19.60 22.00 1.65
N ALA A 228 -18.52 22.69 2.00
CA ALA A 228 -17.15 22.20 1.79
C ALA A 228 -16.90 20.85 2.48
N ILE A 229 -17.30 20.72 3.75
CA ILE A 229 -17.17 19.47 4.52
C ILE A 229 -17.99 18.34 3.87
N ARG A 230 -19.21 18.64 3.41
CA ARG A 230 -20.06 17.68 2.71
C ARG A 230 -19.42 17.19 1.41
N GLU A 231 -18.82 18.09 0.64
CA GLU A 231 -18.12 17.75 -0.60
C GLU A 231 -16.89 16.87 -0.35
N ILE A 232 -16.11 17.16 0.68
CA ILE A 232 -14.95 16.35 1.09
C ILE A 232 -15.39 14.91 1.42
N LYS A 233 -16.46 14.76 2.22
CA LYS A 233 -17.03 13.44 2.55
C LYS A 233 -17.43 12.69 1.28
N LEU A 234 -18.13 13.37 0.37
CA LEU A 234 -18.58 12.79 -0.91
C LEU A 234 -17.41 12.37 -1.80
N ASN A 235 -16.41 13.25 -1.97
CA ASN A 235 -15.26 13.00 -2.84
C ASN A 235 -14.33 11.93 -2.26
N THR A 236 -14.19 11.85 -0.93
CA THR A 236 -13.44 10.78 -0.27
C THR A 236 -14.13 9.43 -0.44
N TRP A 237 -15.46 9.38 -0.37
CA TRP A 237 -16.22 8.15 -0.66
C TRP A 237 -16.09 7.74 -2.14
N LYS A 238 -16.21 8.68 -3.09
CA LYS A 238 -15.96 8.43 -4.52
C LYS A 238 -14.55 7.88 -4.76
N LEU A 239 -13.55 8.41 -4.06
CA LEU A 239 -12.18 7.91 -4.12
C LEU A 239 -12.09 6.45 -3.63
N ALA A 240 -12.69 6.13 -2.48
CA ALA A 240 -12.71 4.77 -1.94
C ALA A 240 -13.33 3.77 -2.93
N MET A 241 -14.46 4.13 -3.56
CA MET A 241 -15.10 3.30 -4.60
C MET A 241 -14.22 3.11 -5.83
N LYS A 242 -13.59 4.18 -6.33
CA LYS A 242 -12.65 4.11 -7.46
C LYS A 242 -11.45 3.22 -7.14
N GLN A 243 -10.92 3.32 -5.92
CA GLN A 243 -9.83 2.46 -5.45
C GLN A 243 -10.28 1.00 -5.44
N LEU A 244 -11.43 0.69 -4.85
CA LEU A 244 -11.99 -0.66 -4.84
C LEU A 244 -12.11 -1.24 -6.25
N GLY A 245 -12.68 -0.48 -7.20
CA GLY A 245 -12.79 -0.89 -8.59
C GLY A 245 -11.43 -1.19 -9.24
N LYS A 246 -10.41 -0.36 -8.95
CA LYS A 246 -9.04 -0.62 -9.41
C LYS A 246 -8.44 -1.89 -8.81
N ILE A 247 -8.65 -2.17 -7.52
CA ILE A 247 -8.18 -3.42 -6.88
C ILE A 247 -8.84 -4.63 -7.54
N HIS A 248 -10.14 -4.57 -7.81
CA HIS A 248 -10.85 -5.62 -8.54
C HIS A 248 -10.28 -5.82 -9.94
N ARG A 249 -9.91 -4.74 -10.65
CA ARG A 249 -9.24 -4.83 -11.95
C ARG A 249 -7.87 -5.51 -11.84
N LEU A 250 -7.05 -5.14 -10.86
CA LEU A 250 -5.75 -5.77 -10.64
C LEU A 250 -5.88 -7.28 -10.35
N ARG A 251 -6.87 -7.67 -9.54
CA ARG A 251 -7.15 -9.08 -9.23
C ARG A 251 -7.67 -9.85 -10.45
N ASN A 252 -8.70 -9.33 -11.10
CA ASN A 252 -9.50 -10.11 -12.06
C ASN A 252 -8.97 -10.01 -13.49
N VAL A 253 -8.40 -8.87 -13.87
CA VAL A 253 -7.89 -8.62 -15.22
C VAL A 253 -6.38 -8.84 -15.28
N LYS A 254 -5.62 -8.21 -14.37
CA LYS A 254 -4.15 -8.37 -14.32
C LYS A 254 -3.71 -9.66 -13.61
N ARG A 255 -4.65 -10.41 -13.04
CA ARG A 255 -4.40 -11.71 -12.38
C ARG A 255 -3.37 -11.62 -11.24
N TRP A 256 -3.33 -10.50 -10.54
CA TRP A 256 -2.51 -10.38 -9.33
C TRP A 256 -3.01 -11.35 -8.26
N GLU A 257 -2.09 -12.11 -7.67
CA GLU A 257 -2.38 -12.92 -6.49
C GLU A 257 -2.48 -12.00 -5.27
N ILE A 258 -3.71 -11.73 -4.84
CA ILE A 258 -4.01 -10.78 -3.76
C ILE A 258 -4.65 -11.53 -2.59
N HIS A 259 -3.98 -11.51 -1.44
CA HIS A 259 -4.49 -12.02 -0.19
C HIS A 259 -5.45 -11.02 0.46
N ARG A 260 -6.76 -11.26 0.33
CA ARG A 260 -7.80 -10.39 0.88
C ARG A 260 -8.02 -10.68 2.37
N LEU A 261 -8.06 -9.62 3.16
CA LEU A 261 -8.42 -9.61 4.58
C LEU A 261 -9.68 -8.76 4.76
N ASP A 262 -10.75 -9.37 5.26
CA ASP A 262 -11.99 -8.64 5.53
C ASP A 262 -11.93 -8.00 6.93
N ALA A 263 -11.64 -6.71 6.96
CA ALA A 263 -11.61 -5.91 8.17
C ALA A 263 -13.01 -5.36 8.56
N THR A 264 -14.08 -5.63 7.80
CA THR A 264 -15.44 -5.14 8.11
C THR A 264 -15.88 -5.37 9.56
N PRO A 265 -15.64 -6.55 10.18
CA PRO A 265 -16.01 -6.76 11.58
C PRO A 265 -15.32 -5.79 12.55
N VAL A 266 -14.11 -5.32 12.23
CA VAL A 266 -13.40 -4.33 13.03
C VAL A 266 -14.14 -3.00 13.03
N PHE A 267 -14.50 -2.52 11.83
CA PHE A 267 -15.12 -1.21 11.63
C PHE A 267 -16.57 -1.14 12.14
N ARG A 268 -17.17 -2.27 12.53
CA ARG A 268 -18.48 -2.31 13.20
C ARG A 268 -18.39 -2.17 14.72
N ARG A 269 -17.18 -2.22 15.29
CA ARG A 269 -16.91 -2.12 16.73
C ARG A 269 -16.24 -0.79 17.04
N ARG A 270 -16.19 -0.42 18.32
CA ARG A 270 -15.50 0.79 18.80
C ARG A 270 -14.58 0.44 19.98
N GLY A 271 -13.64 1.33 20.28
CA GLY A 271 -12.74 1.20 21.43
C GLY A 271 -11.93 -0.10 21.42
N GLU A 272 -11.76 -0.70 22.60
CA GLU A 272 -10.95 -1.91 22.77
C GLU A 272 -11.48 -3.10 21.96
N GLU A 273 -12.80 -3.27 21.89
CA GLU A 273 -13.39 -4.36 21.09
C GLU A 273 -12.98 -4.31 19.61
N ALA A 274 -12.81 -3.10 19.07
CA ALA A 274 -12.28 -2.93 17.72
C ALA A 274 -10.79 -3.30 17.65
N ASN A 275 -10.00 -2.97 18.67
CA ASN A 275 -8.58 -3.35 18.74
C ASN A 275 -8.39 -4.86 18.82
N GLU A 276 -9.16 -5.55 19.68
CA GLU A 276 -9.10 -7.02 19.74
C GLU A 276 -9.58 -7.67 18.45
N ALA A 277 -10.64 -7.14 17.84
CA ALA A 277 -11.10 -7.62 16.54
C ALA A 277 -10.02 -7.44 15.48
N TRP A 278 -9.39 -6.26 15.42
CA TRP A 278 -8.29 -5.98 14.47
C TRP A 278 -7.14 -6.97 14.63
N LYS A 279 -6.71 -7.22 15.87
CA LYS A 279 -5.63 -8.17 16.16
C LYS A 279 -5.97 -9.56 15.60
N LYS A 280 -7.16 -10.07 15.92
CA LYS A 280 -7.59 -11.43 15.55
C LYS A 280 -7.88 -11.61 14.06
N VAL A 281 -8.48 -10.63 13.39
CA VAL A 281 -8.97 -10.79 12.01
C VAL A 281 -8.06 -10.17 10.95
N VAL A 282 -7.18 -9.24 11.34
CA VAL A 282 -6.28 -8.55 10.41
C VAL A 282 -4.82 -8.83 10.76
N ALA A 283 -4.34 -8.43 11.95
CA ALA A 283 -2.91 -8.43 12.24
C ALA A 283 -2.31 -9.85 12.34
N GLU A 284 -2.89 -10.74 13.15
CA GLU A 284 -2.39 -12.10 13.35
C GLU A 284 -2.41 -12.94 12.05
N PRO A 285 -3.52 -12.99 11.28
CA PRO A 285 -3.54 -13.69 9.99
C PRO A 285 -2.49 -13.13 9.01
N THR A 286 -2.31 -11.81 8.98
CA THR A 286 -1.30 -11.18 8.13
C THR A 286 0.10 -11.61 8.51
N ALA A 287 0.44 -11.58 9.79
CA ALA A 287 1.75 -12.00 10.28
C ALA A 287 2.05 -13.45 9.87
N MET A 288 1.07 -14.36 9.95
CA MET A 288 1.23 -15.74 9.50
C MET A 288 1.50 -15.85 7.99
N VAL A 289 0.80 -15.06 7.17
CA VAL A 289 0.96 -15.08 5.71
C VAL A 289 2.30 -14.49 5.31
N VAL A 290 2.72 -13.39 5.94
CA VAL A 290 4.05 -12.78 5.74
C VAL A 290 5.15 -13.76 6.17
N ALA A 291 5.03 -14.40 7.35
CA ALA A 291 5.99 -15.40 7.79
C ALA A 291 6.11 -16.56 6.80
N ARG A 292 5.00 -17.09 6.29
CA ARG A 292 5.04 -18.13 5.25
C ARG A 292 5.71 -17.62 3.98
N PHE A 293 5.42 -16.40 3.54
CA PHE A 293 6.03 -15.82 2.35
C PHE A 293 7.56 -15.65 2.48
N LEU A 294 8.03 -15.25 3.66
CA LEU A 294 9.47 -15.08 3.92
C LEU A 294 10.21 -16.41 4.11
N TYR A 295 9.59 -17.40 4.77
CA TYR A 295 10.29 -18.60 5.22
C TYR A 295 9.90 -19.90 4.48
N ASN A 296 8.82 -19.94 3.69
CA ASN A 296 8.56 -21.07 2.79
C ASN A 296 9.37 -20.95 1.50
N SER A 297 10.65 -21.25 1.58
CA SER A 297 11.41 -21.68 0.41
C SER A 297 11.22 -23.19 0.24
N LYS A 298 11.02 -23.67 -0.99
CA LYS A 298 10.86 -25.09 -1.36
C LYS A 298 12.14 -25.95 -1.13
N ASN A 299 12.95 -25.65 -0.09
CA ASN A 299 14.25 -26.27 0.18
C ASN A 299 14.60 -26.32 1.69
N ASN A 300 13.67 -26.69 2.58
CA ASN A 300 14.00 -26.94 3.99
C ASN A 300 13.44 -28.26 4.53
N ALA A 301 13.59 -29.34 3.76
CA ALA A 301 13.34 -30.69 4.26
C ALA A 301 14.45 -31.23 5.20
N ASN A 302 15.55 -30.49 5.43
CA ASN A 302 16.71 -30.99 6.19
C ASN A 302 17.07 -30.20 7.46
N VAL A 303 16.26 -29.22 7.91
CA VAL A 303 16.59 -28.40 9.10
C VAL A 303 15.66 -28.65 10.30
N VAL A 304 14.61 -29.47 10.15
CA VAL A 304 13.63 -29.73 11.24
C VAL A 304 14.12 -30.75 12.28
N SER A 305 15.42 -31.06 12.37
CA SER A 305 15.95 -31.95 13.42
C SER A 305 16.70 -31.23 14.55
N GLY A 306 16.66 -29.90 14.65
CA GLY A 306 17.61 -29.19 15.53
C GLY A 306 17.14 -27.92 16.26
N LEU A 307 15.84 -27.64 16.38
CA LEU A 307 15.37 -26.49 17.16
C LEU A 307 14.37 -26.92 18.22
N THR A 308 14.91 -27.29 19.39
CA THR A 308 14.16 -27.42 20.64
C THR A 308 13.73 -26.02 21.07
N LEU A 309 12.42 -25.79 21.17
CA LEU A 309 11.83 -24.60 21.78
C LEU A 309 12.27 -24.52 23.25
N LEU A 310 13.05 -23.50 23.60
CA LEU A 310 13.26 -23.14 25.00
C LEU A 310 11.99 -22.47 25.55
N PRO A 311 11.48 -22.89 26.72
CA PRO A 311 10.32 -22.25 27.32
C PRO A 311 10.65 -20.83 27.82
N PRO A 312 9.67 -19.93 27.86
CA PRO A 312 9.87 -18.57 28.35
C PRO A 312 10.19 -18.58 29.85
N SER A 313 11.29 -17.95 30.23
CA SER A 313 11.68 -17.73 31.61
C SER A 313 10.71 -16.78 32.31
N GLU A 314 10.06 -17.27 33.37
CA GLU A 314 9.42 -16.44 34.38
C GLU A 314 10.48 -15.54 35.04
N ASN A 315 10.45 -14.23 34.75
CA ASN A 315 10.88 -13.14 35.64
C ASN A 315 10.76 -11.78 34.94
N VAL A 316 9.55 -11.26 34.79
CA VAL A 316 9.28 -9.81 34.71
C VAL A 316 7.94 -9.52 35.39
N MET A 317 7.90 -9.65 36.71
CA MET A 317 6.87 -9.04 37.57
C MET A 317 7.54 -8.60 38.86
N ALA A 318 8.23 -7.46 38.82
CA ALA A 318 8.61 -6.66 39.99
C ALA A 318 9.25 -5.34 39.54
N ALA A 319 8.44 -4.35 39.17
CA ALA A 319 8.81 -2.92 39.21
C ALA A 319 7.60 -2.05 38.86
N ALA A 320 6.62 -1.95 39.75
CA ALA A 320 5.63 -0.86 39.78
C ALA A 320 4.94 -0.83 41.15
N THR A 321 5.71 -0.48 42.18
CA THR A 321 5.17 -0.02 43.46
C THR A 321 6.11 1.06 43.97
N CYS A 322 5.75 2.30 43.67
CA CYS A 322 5.99 3.58 44.37
C CYS A 322 5.56 4.70 43.43
#